data_AF-A0A2J6QE90-F1
#
_entry.id   AF-A0A2J6QE90-F1
#
_cell.length_a   1.000
_cell.length_b   1.000
_cell.length_c   1.000
_cell.angle_alpha   90.00
_cell.angle_beta   90.00
_cell.angle_gamma   90.00
#
_symmetry.space_group_name_H-M   'P 1'
#
loop_
_entity.id
_entity.type
_entity.pdbx_description
1 polymer ?
#
loop_
_entity_poly.entity_id
_entity_poly.type
_entity_poly.pdbx_seq_one_letter_code
_entity_poly.pdbx_strand_id
1 'polypeptide(L)'
;YVYLSQLVQSEAMYYAFRGWRRLFEGGECGGALVWQMNDSWPVVSWATVDYYERPKMAFYAISRAMRPVATGVARKMKGRTKADAANVIAHATPHIYPQRESTYSVWVANASIDIRRIKIRIRFISVESGLDVREPIEQTIEAKATGTTEVTKGPTPEEEPIVVVSEIFDLDSKLLSYDVDWPQPLKHLTFPDRGLIVEVCGQEELVVSAGKPVKGLFFTNDGVQWSDNCLDVVPGQKLTIIAKGLKEK
;
A
#
# COMPACT_ATOMS: atom_id res chain seq x y z
N TYR A 1 15.35 9.53 11.32
CA TYR A 1 15.01 10.51 10.26
C TYR A 1 14.99 9.86 8.88
N VAL A 2 16.11 9.31 8.37
CA VAL A 2 16.22 8.74 7.01
C VAL A 2 15.10 7.74 6.66
N TYR A 3 14.83 6.77 7.53
CA TYR A 3 13.73 5.80 7.36
C TYR A 3 12.37 6.51 7.16
N LEU A 4 12.04 7.46 8.04
CA LEU A 4 10.76 8.17 7.99
C LEU A 4 10.62 9.04 6.75
N SER A 5 11.69 9.72 6.31
CA SER A 5 11.64 10.50 5.07
C SER A 5 11.46 9.62 3.84
N GLN A 6 12.10 8.44 3.78
CA GLN A 6 11.90 7.49 2.69
C GLN A 6 10.50 6.87 2.73
N LEU A 7 9.97 6.59 3.92
CA LEU A 7 8.60 6.09 4.08
C LEU A 7 7.57 7.12 3.62
N VAL A 8 7.77 8.40 3.91
CA VAL A 8 6.92 9.48 3.40
C VAL A 8 7.01 9.56 1.87
N GLN A 9 8.21 9.47 1.29
CA GLN A 9 8.39 9.43 -0.16
C GLN A 9 7.64 8.24 -0.77
N SER A 10 7.73 7.04 -0.17
CA SER A 10 7.05 5.85 -0.67
C SER A 10 5.53 5.96 -0.58
N GLU A 11 4.98 6.48 0.53
CA GLU A 11 3.54 6.69 0.68
C GLU A 11 3.01 7.69 -0.37
N ALA A 12 3.73 8.79 -0.61
CA ALA A 12 3.36 9.79 -1.61
C ALA A 12 3.38 9.20 -3.03
N MET A 13 4.45 8.47 -3.37
CA MET A 13 4.56 7.83 -4.68
C MET A 13 3.50 6.74 -4.87
N TYR A 14 3.26 5.91 -3.85
CA TYR A 14 2.23 4.88 -3.92
C TYR A 14 0.85 5.47 -4.13
N TYR A 15 0.49 6.50 -3.34
CA TYR A 15 -0.79 7.21 -3.46
C TYR A 15 -0.98 7.78 -4.87
N ALA A 16 0.04 8.48 -5.40
CA ALA A 16 -0.03 9.13 -6.70
C ALA A 16 -0.14 8.11 -7.84
N PHE A 17 0.78 7.13 -7.93
CA PHE A 17 0.79 6.15 -9.02
C PHE A 17 -0.47 5.29 -9.04
N ARG A 18 -0.92 4.82 -7.87
CA ARG A 18 -2.15 4.03 -7.74
C ARG A 18 -3.38 4.86 -8.14
N GLY A 19 -3.42 6.14 -7.77
CA GLY A 19 -4.49 7.07 -8.13
C GLY A 19 -4.53 7.40 -9.62
N TRP A 20 -3.40 7.78 -10.21
CA TRP A 20 -3.25 8.02 -11.65
C TRP A 20 -3.63 6.81 -12.49
N ARG A 21 -3.25 5.61 -12.05
CA ARG A 21 -3.64 4.37 -12.71
C ARG A 21 -5.15 4.12 -12.69
N ARG A 22 -5.85 4.50 -11.61
CA ARG A 22 -7.32 4.45 -11.53
C ARG A 22 -7.97 5.41 -12.52
N LEU A 23 -7.39 6.60 -12.69
CA LEU A 23 -7.83 7.65 -13.63
C LEU A 23 -7.56 7.32 -15.12
N PHE A 24 -7.02 6.14 -15.43
CA PHE A 24 -6.91 5.68 -16.81
C PHE A 24 -8.27 5.36 -17.42
N GLU A 25 -9.20 4.78 -16.66
CA GLU A 25 -10.53 4.33 -17.15
C GLU A 25 -11.39 5.49 -17.66
N GLY A 26 -11.32 6.67 -17.03
CA GLY A 26 -12.04 7.86 -17.47
C GLY A 26 -11.25 8.71 -18.47
N GLY A 27 -10.05 8.27 -18.87
CA GLY A 27 -9.18 8.99 -19.79
C GLY A 27 -8.52 10.25 -19.22
N GLU A 28 -8.62 10.49 -17.91
CA GLU A 28 -8.03 11.67 -17.26
C GLU A 28 -6.51 11.51 -17.08
N CYS A 29 -5.99 10.28 -17.04
CA CYS A 29 -4.56 10.01 -16.94
C CYS A 29 -4.10 8.84 -17.83
N GLY A 30 -3.38 9.15 -18.90
CA GLY A 30 -2.83 8.17 -19.85
C GLY A 30 -1.46 7.59 -19.48
N GLY A 31 -0.80 8.07 -18.43
CA GLY A 31 0.52 7.59 -18.02
C GLY A 31 1.11 8.35 -16.84
N ALA A 32 2.08 7.73 -16.17
CA ALA A 32 2.79 8.31 -15.03
C ALA A 32 4.29 8.03 -15.16
N LEU A 33 5.10 9.10 -15.10
CA LEU A 33 6.56 9.03 -15.12
C LEU A 33 7.11 9.56 -13.80
N VAL A 34 8.04 8.82 -13.21
CA VAL A 34 8.64 9.21 -11.93
C VAL A 34 9.74 10.25 -12.14
N TRP A 35 9.67 11.35 -11.39
CA TRP A 35 10.82 12.22 -11.13
C TRP A 35 11.39 11.86 -9.75
N GLN A 36 12.57 11.24 -9.64
CA GLN A 36 13.47 10.76 -10.71
C GLN A 36 13.80 9.28 -10.50
N MET A 37 14.34 8.60 -11.52
CA MET A 37 14.70 7.18 -11.41
C MET A 37 15.96 6.98 -10.55
N ASN A 38 17.06 7.64 -10.92
CA ASN A 38 18.40 7.37 -10.38
C ASN A 38 19.14 8.66 -9.96
N ASP A 39 20.29 8.48 -9.31
CA ASP A 39 21.22 9.55 -8.93
C ASP A 39 22.55 9.45 -9.71
N SER A 40 23.16 10.58 -10.05
CA SER A 40 24.47 10.63 -10.74
C SER A 40 25.67 10.67 -9.80
N TRP A 41 25.44 10.85 -8.49
CA TRP A 41 26.44 10.88 -7.42
C TRP A 41 25.74 10.73 -6.05
N PRO A 42 26.44 10.42 -4.96
CA PRO A 42 25.82 10.29 -3.64
C PRO A 42 25.22 11.60 -3.14
N VAL A 43 23.88 11.70 -3.10
CA VAL A 43 23.17 12.94 -2.78
C VAL A 43 21.78 12.67 -2.17
N VAL A 44 21.19 13.69 -1.54
CA VAL A 44 19.77 13.70 -1.18
C VAL A 44 18.96 14.22 -2.38
N SER A 45 18.07 13.40 -2.92
CA SER A 45 17.30 13.70 -4.13
C SER A 45 15.92 13.04 -4.13
N TRP A 46 15.18 13.21 -5.23
CA TRP A 46 13.93 12.52 -5.50
C TRP A 46 14.10 11.10 -6.06
N ALA A 47 15.34 10.60 -6.22
CA ALA A 47 15.57 9.34 -6.89
C ALA A 47 14.93 8.17 -6.15
N THR A 48 14.37 7.22 -6.88
CA THR A 48 13.84 5.97 -6.33
C THR A 48 14.90 4.89 -6.20
N VAL A 49 16.00 5.00 -6.96
CA VAL A 49 17.22 4.19 -6.84
C VAL A 49 18.40 5.14 -6.57
N ASP A 50 19.23 4.85 -5.59
CA ASP A 50 20.38 5.71 -5.27
C ASP A 50 21.58 5.49 -6.23
N TYR A 51 22.64 6.28 -6.05
CA TYR A 51 23.86 6.22 -6.85
C TYR A 51 24.56 4.85 -6.82
N TYR A 52 24.42 4.10 -5.73
CA TYR A 52 24.99 2.76 -5.57
C TYR A 52 24.04 1.67 -6.08
N GLU A 53 23.06 2.04 -6.91
CA GLU A 53 22.06 1.15 -7.49
C GLU A 53 21.15 0.48 -6.45
N ARG A 54 21.01 1.08 -5.25
CA ARG A 54 20.17 0.54 -4.19
C ARG A 54 18.74 1.07 -4.32
N PRO A 55 17.73 0.22 -4.48
CA PRO A 55 16.35 0.67 -4.52
C PRO A 55 15.90 1.22 -3.16
N LYS A 56 15.33 2.43 -3.16
CA LYS A 56 14.70 3.06 -1.99
C LYS A 56 13.27 2.57 -1.82
N MET A 57 12.65 2.86 -0.68
CA MET A 57 11.25 2.48 -0.40
C MET A 57 10.26 2.88 -1.51
N ALA A 58 10.47 4.04 -2.13
CA ALA A 58 9.65 4.54 -3.24
C ALA A 58 9.71 3.66 -4.49
N PHE A 59 10.84 3.00 -4.78
CA PHE A 59 10.94 2.07 -5.90
C PHE A 59 10.00 0.88 -5.73
N TYR A 60 10.02 0.26 -4.55
CA TYR A 60 9.16 -0.87 -4.22
C TYR A 60 7.68 -0.47 -4.22
N ALA A 61 7.35 0.70 -3.68
CA ALA A 61 6.00 1.25 -3.76
C ALA A 61 5.50 1.40 -5.21
N ILE A 62 6.27 2.04 -6.08
CA ILE A 62 5.90 2.21 -7.50
C ILE A 62 5.78 0.83 -8.19
N SER A 63 6.74 -0.07 -7.95
CA SER A 63 6.71 -1.43 -8.49
C SER A 63 5.41 -2.16 -8.11
N ARG A 64 4.99 -2.08 -6.84
CA ARG A 64 3.71 -2.64 -6.37
C ARG A 64 2.51 -2.00 -7.04
N ALA A 65 2.48 -0.66 -7.15
CA ALA A 65 1.38 0.07 -7.79
C ALA A 65 1.27 -0.21 -9.30
N MET A 66 2.38 -0.58 -9.95
CA MET A 66 2.49 -0.81 -11.40
C MET A 66 2.51 -2.29 -11.79
N ARG A 67 2.26 -3.23 -10.86
CA ARG A 67 2.11 -4.66 -11.18
C ARG A 67 1.07 -4.88 -12.29
N PRO A 68 1.23 -5.88 -13.19
CA PRO A 68 0.29 -6.12 -14.29
C PRO A 68 -1.18 -6.15 -13.85
N VAL A 69 -1.47 -6.80 -12.72
CA VAL A 69 -2.74 -6.71 -12.02
C VAL A 69 -2.47 -6.21 -10.60
N ALA A 70 -3.10 -5.12 -10.20
CA ALA A 70 -2.93 -4.52 -8.88
C ALA A 70 -4.29 -4.09 -8.31
N THR A 71 -4.50 -4.33 -7.04
CA THR A 71 -5.66 -3.80 -6.31
C THR A 71 -5.30 -2.45 -5.68
N GLY A 72 -6.31 -1.61 -5.48
CA GLY A 72 -6.18 -0.33 -4.81
C GLY A 72 -7.31 -0.07 -3.82
N VAL A 73 -6.97 0.54 -2.67
CA VAL A 73 -7.91 0.96 -1.63
C VAL A 73 -7.71 2.45 -1.34
N ALA A 74 -8.78 3.24 -1.44
CA ALA A 74 -8.76 4.63 -1.02
C ALA A 74 -9.83 4.88 0.02
N ARG A 75 -9.43 5.47 1.13
CA ARG A 75 -10.32 6.10 2.08
C ARG A 75 -10.61 7.54 1.66
N LYS A 76 -11.90 7.87 1.59
CA LYS A 76 -12.37 9.25 1.44
C LYS A 76 -13.02 9.67 2.75
N MET A 77 -12.38 10.61 3.43
CA MET A 77 -12.95 11.24 4.61
C MET A 77 -13.78 12.44 4.15
N LYS A 78 -15.03 12.51 4.56
CA LYS A 78 -15.75 13.78 4.61
C LYS A 78 -15.47 14.43 5.96
N GLY A 79 -15.08 15.69 5.91
CA GLY A 79 -14.95 16.56 7.07
C GLY A 79 -14.86 17.99 6.55
N ARG A 80 -15.44 18.95 7.28
CA ARG A 80 -15.23 20.37 6.95
C ARG A 80 -13.82 20.76 7.40
N THR A 81 -13.04 21.34 6.49
CA THR A 81 -11.85 22.08 6.92
C THR A 81 -12.29 23.32 7.71
N LYS A 82 -11.39 23.95 8.48
CA LYS A 82 -11.68 25.27 9.07
C LYS A 82 -12.17 26.28 8.03
N ALA A 83 -11.64 26.21 6.81
CA ALA A 83 -12.04 27.05 5.69
C ALA A 83 -13.49 26.78 5.26
N ASP A 84 -13.87 25.50 5.12
CA ASP A 84 -15.25 25.09 4.77
C ASP A 84 -16.25 25.41 5.88
N ALA A 85 -15.84 25.32 7.15
CA ALA A 85 -16.68 25.64 8.30
C ALA A 85 -16.90 27.15 8.49
N ALA A 86 -15.90 27.97 8.11
CA ALA A 86 -15.93 29.41 8.28
C ALA A 86 -16.28 30.18 6.99
N ASN A 87 -16.51 29.50 5.86
CA ASN A 87 -16.84 30.09 4.56
C ASN A 87 -15.79 31.12 4.08
N VAL A 88 -14.51 30.89 4.41
CA VAL A 88 -13.39 31.79 4.07
C VAL A 88 -12.39 31.06 3.18
N ILE A 89 -11.83 31.77 2.20
CA ILE A 89 -10.66 31.31 1.45
C ILE A 89 -9.42 31.48 2.35
N ALA A 90 -9.20 30.54 3.26
CA ALA A 90 -8.03 30.52 4.13
C ALA A 90 -7.05 29.43 3.67
N HIS A 91 -5.74 29.68 3.79
CA HIS A 91 -4.71 28.64 3.64
C HIS A 91 -5.10 27.44 4.50
N ALA A 92 -5.40 26.32 3.85
CA ALA A 92 -5.96 25.13 4.46
C ALA A 92 -5.01 24.56 5.53
N THR A 93 -5.20 24.98 6.77
CA THR A 93 -4.64 24.27 7.92
C THR A 93 -5.56 23.06 8.17
N PRO A 94 -5.07 21.81 8.05
CA PRO A 94 -5.90 20.60 8.04
C PRO A 94 -6.36 20.19 9.45
N HIS A 95 -6.80 21.16 10.26
CA HIS A 95 -7.50 20.90 11.51
C HIS A 95 -8.96 20.61 11.18
N ILE A 96 -9.27 19.33 10.95
CA ILE A 96 -10.62 18.82 10.68
C ILE A 96 -11.41 18.84 12.01
N TYR A 97 -12.51 19.60 12.07
CA TYR A 97 -13.49 19.59 13.17
C TYR A 97 -14.64 18.61 12.84
N PRO A 98 -15.31 17.99 13.84
CA PRO A 98 -15.87 16.65 13.69
C PRO A 98 -17.25 16.62 13.01
N GLN A 99 -17.33 15.94 11.87
CA GLN A 99 -17.97 14.62 11.74
C GLN A 99 -17.12 13.85 10.74
N ARG A 100 -16.57 12.70 11.14
CA ARG A 100 -15.87 11.82 10.21
C ARG A 100 -16.97 10.94 9.63
N GLU A 101 -17.31 11.16 8.37
CA GLU A 101 -17.86 10.06 7.59
C GLU A 101 -16.69 9.58 6.74
N SER A 102 -16.10 8.46 7.13
CA SER A 102 -15.10 7.78 6.33
C SER A 102 -15.79 6.78 5.42
N THR A 103 -15.49 6.87 4.13
CA THR A 103 -15.87 5.86 3.14
C THR A 103 -14.62 5.24 2.56
N TYR A 104 -14.71 3.99 2.12
CA TYR A 104 -13.66 3.32 1.37
C TYR A 104 -14.14 3.01 -0.05
N SER A 105 -13.21 2.95 -0.99
CA SER A 105 -13.43 2.43 -2.34
C SER A 105 -12.31 1.47 -2.70
N VAL A 106 -12.66 0.33 -3.28
CA VAL A 106 -11.72 -0.69 -3.76
C VAL A 106 -11.87 -0.85 -5.27
N TRP A 107 -10.75 -0.92 -5.97
CA TRP A 107 -10.70 -1.15 -7.41
C TRP A 107 -9.56 -2.10 -7.77
N VAL A 108 -9.63 -2.69 -8.96
CA VAL A 108 -8.53 -3.47 -9.55
C VAL A 108 -8.14 -2.85 -10.88
N ALA A 109 -6.85 -2.55 -11.03
CA ALA A 109 -6.27 -2.13 -12.30
C ALA A 109 -5.58 -3.32 -12.97
N ASN A 110 -5.94 -3.59 -14.23
CA ASN A 110 -5.39 -4.67 -15.05
C ASN A 110 -4.80 -4.07 -16.32
N ALA A 111 -3.48 -4.19 -16.46
CA ALA A 111 -2.72 -3.71 -17.60
C ALA A 111 -2.53 -4.78 -18.69
N SER A 112 -3.01 -6.02 -18.50
CA SER A 112 -2.97 -7.03 -19.55
C SER A 112 -4.10 -6.83 -20.57
N ILE A 113 -3.86 -7.28 -21.80
CA ILE A 113 -4.83 -7.23 -22.90
C ILE A 113 -5.99 -8.23 -22.74
N ASP A 114 -5.88 -9.14 -21.78
CA ASP A 114 -6.91 -10.14 -21.48
C ASP A 114 -7.73 -9.75 -20.25
N ILE A 115 -9.00 -10.14 -20.26
CA ILE A 115 -9.84 -10.12 -19.07
C ILE A 115 -9.27 -11.15 -18.08
N ARG A 116 -9.10 -10.73 -16.82
CA ARG A 116 -8.56 -11.59 -15.76
C ARG A 116 -9.64 -11.90 -14.74
N ARG A 117 -9.99 -13.18 -14.60
CA ARG A 117 -10.85 -13.65 -13.52
C ARG A 117 -10.01 -13.85 -12.26
N ILE A 118 -10.33 -13.13 -11.19
CA ILE A 118 -9.56 -13.12 -9.94
C ILE A 118 -10.50 -13.18 -8.72
N LYS A 119 -9.99 -13.73 -7.62
CA LYS A 119 -10.66 -13.67 -6.32
C LYS A 119 -10.14 -12.44 -5.58
N ILE A 120 -11.02 -11.66 -4.98
CA ILE A 120 -10.65 -10.51 -4.16
C ILE A 120 -11.25 -10.68 -2.76
N ARG A 121 -10.43 -10.40 -1.75
CA ARG A 121 -10.80 -10.38 -0.34
C ARG A 121 -10.56 -8.98 0.20
N ILE A 122 -11.54 -8.43 0.91
CA ILE A 122 -11.44 -7.12 1.56
C ILE A 122 -11.66 -7.30 3.04
N ARG A 123 -10.69 -6.85 3.83
CA ARG A 123 -10.64 -7.02 5.29
C ARG A 123 -10.55 -5.68 5.99
N PHE A 124 -11.03 -5.66 7.23
CA PHE A 124 -11.07 -4.48 8.08
C PHE A 124 -10.42 -4.90 9.38
N ILE A 125 -9.15 -4.58 9.57
CA ILE A 125 -8.35 -5.15 10.65
C ILE A 125 -8.04 -4.07 11.67
N SER A 126 -8.36 -4.32 12.93
CA SER A 126 -7.98 -3.47 14.06
C SER A 126 -6.46 -3.30 14.10
N VAL A 127 -6.00 -2.06 14.15
CA VAL A 127 -4.58 -1.75 14.36
C VAL A 127 -4.14 -2.22 15.75
N GLU A 128 -5.01 -2.20 16.75
CA GLU A 128 -4.66 -2.53 18.13
C GLU A 128 -4.63 -4.04 18.40
N SER A 129 -5.69 -4.74 18.01
CA SER A 129 -5.84 -6.17 18.29
C SER A 129 -5.29 -7.07 17.18
N GLY A 130 -5.27 -6.59 15.93
CA GLY A 130 -4.94 -7.41 14.76
C GLY A 130 -6.08 -8.32 14.28
N LEU A 131 -7.28 -8.20 14.86
CA LEU A 131 -8.45 -8.99 14.49
C LEU A 131 -9.30 -8.26 13.43
N ASP A 132 -10.01 -9.05 12.61
CA ASP A 132 -11.01 -8.52 11.70
C ASP A 132 -12.20 -7.97 12.52
N VAL A 133 -12.54 -6.68 12.32
CA VAL A 133 -13.65 -6.02 13.03
C VAL A 133 -15.03 -6.37 12.46
N ARG A 134 -15.05 -7.00 11.27
CA ARG A 134 -16.24 -7.52 10.60
C ARG A 134 -15.87 -8.64 9.64
N GLU A 135 -16.87 -9.37 9.16
CA GLU A 135 -16.65 -10.45 8.20
C GLU A 135 -15.95 -9.93 6.91
N PRO A 136 -14.90 -10.62 6.44
CA PRO A 136 -14.25 -10.30 5.18
C PRO A 136 -15.24 -10.35 4.01
N ILE A 137 -15.12 -9.38 3.10
CA ILE A 137 -15.89 -9.40 1.85
C ILE A 137 -15.07 -10.17 0.83
N GLU A 138 -15.61 -11.29 0.37
CA GLU A 138 -15.01 -12.11 -0.69
C GLU A 138 -15.88 -12.10 -1.94
N GLN A 139 -15.27 -11.88 -3.09
CA GLN A 139 -15.96 -11.93 -4.38
C GLN A 139 -15.01 -12.41 -5.48
N THR A 140 -15.56 -13.05 -6.50
CA THR A 140 -14.84 -13.32 -7.74
C THR A 140 -15.25 -12.27 -8.76
N ILE A 141 -14.29 -11.59 -9.36
CA ILE A 141 -14.53 -10.54 -10.36
C ILE A 141 -13.82 -10.85 -11.67
N GLU A 142 -14.30 -10.23 -12.74
CA GLU A 142 -13.60 -10.15 -14.02
C GLU A 142 -13.00 -8.76 -14.15
N ALA A 143 -11.68 -8.66 -13.98
CA ALA A 143 -10.95 -7.42 -14.19
C ALA A 143 -10.83 -7.16 -15.69
N LYS A 144 -11.38 -6.03 -16.16
CA LYS A 144 -11.35 -5.60 -17.57
C LYS A 144 -9.93 -5.65 -18.14
N ALA A 145 -9.79 -5.99 -19.41
CA ALA A 145 -8.54 -5.82 -20.13
C ALA A 145 -8.16 -4.33 -20.21
N THR A 146 -6.89 -4.00 -20.02
CA THR A 146 -6.33 -2.64 -20.16
C THR A 146 -7.21 -1.57 -19.53
N GLY A 147 -7.53 -1.71 -18.25
CA GLY A 147 -8.51 -0.84 -17.60
C GLY A 147 -8.58 -0.99 -16.09
N THR A 148 -9.51 -0.27 -15.49
CA THR A 148 -9.79 -0.32 -14.06
C THR A 148 -11.21 -0.79 -13.80
N THR A 149 -11.37 -1.74 -12.89
CA THR A 149 -12.65 -2.30 -12.47
C THR A 149 -12.94 -1.89 -11.04
N GLU A 150 -13.98 -1.10 -10.83
CA GLU A 150 -14.48 -0.78 -9.49
C GLU A 150 -15.10 -2.04 -8.86
N VAL A 151 -14.69 -2.35 -7.63
CA VAL A 151 -15.07 -3.59 -6.94
C VAL A 151 -16.21 -3.32 -5.97
N THR A 152 -15.99 -2.43 -5.02
CA THR A 152 -16.97 -2.08 -4.00
C THR A 152 -16.59 -0.77 -3.30
N LYS A 153 -17.57 -0.15 -2.66
CA LYS A 153 -17.42 1.04 -1.83
C LYS A 153 -18.41 0.97 -0.67
N GLY A 154 -18.07 1.59 0.44
CA GLY A 154 -18.95 1.61 1.61
C GLY A 154 -18.43 2.49 2.74
N PRO A 155 -19.17 2.57 3.85
CA PRO A 155 -18.67 3.22 5.06
C PRO A 155 -17.51 2.41 5.64
N THR A 156 -16.50 3.11 6.15
CA THR A 156 -15.41 2.52 6.93
C THR A 156 -15.84 2.43 8.39
N PRO A 157 -15.64 1.31 9.09
CA PRO A 157 -15.77 1.25 10.55
C PRO A 157 -14.98 2.36 11.25
N GLU A 158 -15.56 2.97 12.28
CA GLU A 158 -15.01 4.15 12.98
C GLU A 158 -14.84 3.97 14.50
N GLU A 159 -15.25 2.82 15.02
CA GLU A 159 -15.20 2.49 16.44
C GLU A 159 -13.76 2.47 16.97
N GLU A 160 -12.82 2.05 16.12
CA GLU A 160 -11.40 1.98 16.43
C GLU A 160 -10.52 2.24 15.19
N PRO A 161 -9.21 2.53 15.36
CA PRO A 161 -8.29 2.64 14.24
C PRO A 161 -8.16 1.30 13.51
N ILE A 162 -8.66 1.24 12.28
CA ILE A 162 -8.56 0.05 11.42
C ILE A 162 -7.76 0.31 10.14
N VAL A 163 -7.07 -0.72 9.66
CA VAL A 163 -6.59 -0.78 8.28
C VAL A 163 -7.64 -1.43 7.39
N VAL A 164 -7.82 -0.88 6.19
CA VAL A 164 -8.64 -1.52 5.14
C VAL A 164 -7.70 -2.22 4.18
N VAL A 165 -7.78 -3.54 4.12
CA VAL A 165 -6.91 -4.38 3.31
C VAL A 165 -7.68 -4.87 2.11
N SER A 166 -7.09 -4.76 0.92
CA SER A 166 -7.56 -5.49 -0.25
C SER A 166 -6.49 -6.47 -0.70
N GLU A 167 -6.88 -7.71 -0.93
CA GLU A 167 -6.02 -8.80 -1.37
C GLU A 167 -6.64 -9.40 -2.64
N ILE A 168 -5.86 -9.54 -3.70
CA ILE A 168 -6.28 -10.25 -4.90
C ILE A 168 -5.47 -11.53 -5.08
N PHE A 169 -6.17 -12.60 -5.40
CA PHE A 169 -5.63 -13.93 -5.62
C PHE A 169 -5.98 -14.41 -7.02
N ASP A 170 -5.13 -15.26 -7.58
CA ASP A 170 -5.53 -16.07 -8.74
C ASP A 170 -6.53 -17.16 -8.34
N LEU A 171 -6.95 -17.96 -9.32
CA LEU A 171 -7.92 -19.04 -9.09
C LEU A 171 -7.36 -20.15 -8.19
N ASP A 172 -6.03 -20.33 -8.21
CA ASP A 172 -5.27 -21.30 -7.41
C ASP A 172 -4.94 -20.77 -5.99
N SER A 173 -5.49 -19.61 -5.62
CA SER A 173 -5.33 -18.97 -4.30
C SER A 173 -3.92 -18.43 -4.01
N LYS A 174 -3.12 -18.17 -5.04
CA LYS A 174 -1.85 -17.44 -4.91
C LYS A 174 -2.12 -15.94 -4.86
N LEU A 175 -1.51 -15.26 -3.89
CA LEU A 175 -1.60 -13.81 -3.76
C LEU A 175 -0.89 -13.11 -4.94
N LEU A 176 -1.63 -12.29 -5.70
CA LEU A 176 -1.12 -11.54 -6.84
C LEU A 176 -0.73 -10.11 -6.46
N SER A 177 -1.55 -9.46 -5.65
CA SER A 177 -1.33 -8.11 -5.16
C SER A 177 -2.16 -7.88 -3.91
N TYR A 178 -1.70 -6.96 -3.07
CA TYR A 178 -2.49 -6.45 -1.97
C TYR A 178 -2.23 -4.96 -1.79
N ASP A 179 -3.12 -4.30 -1.06
CA ASP A 179 -3.03 -2.90 -0.68
C ASP A 179 -3.61 -2.72 0.72
N VAL A 180 -3.02 -1.81 1.50
CA VAL A 180 -3.36 -1.55 2.90
C VAL A 180 -3.56 -0.04 3.07
N ASP A 181 -4.81 0.38 3.23
CA ASP A 181 -5.15 1.75 3.59
C ASP A 181 -5.12 1.92 5.12
N TRP A 182 -4.15 2.70 5.61
CA TRP A 182 -3.98 2.99 7.02
C TRP A 182 -4.81 4.20 7.46
N PRO A 183 -5.31 4.21 8.71
CA PRO A 183 -5.97 5.39 9.25
C PRO A 183 -4.93 6.52 9.42
N GLN A 184 -5.31 7.72 8.97
CA GLN A 184 -4.45 8.89 8.98
C GLN A 184 -4.89 9.91 10.04
N PRO A 185 -3.97 10.69 10.63
CA PRO A 185 -2.51 10.63 10.44
C PRO A 185 -1.81 9.47 11.18
N LEU A 186 -0.83 8.81 10.53
CA LEU A 186 -0.04 7.71 11.10
C LEU A 186 0.63 8.04 12.47
N LYS A 187 1.01 9.30 12.70
CA LYS A 187 1.68 9.73 13.95
C LYS A 187 0.86 9.55 15.22
N HIS A 188 -0.45 9.32 15.09
CA HIS A 188 -1.35 9.08 16.23
C HIS A 188 -1.54 7.59 16.54
N LEU A 189 -0.95 6.70 15.73
CA LEU A 189 -1.00 5.26 15.95
C LEU A 189 0.18 4.81 16.79
N THR A 190 -0.07 3.89 17.70
CA THR A 190 0.95 3.22 18.53
C THR A 190 1.26 1.85 17.96
N PHE A 191 2.54 1.44 17.96
CA PHE A 191 3.00 0.17 17.39
C PHE A 191 3.64 -0.83 18.38
N PRO A 192 3.06 -1.09 19.58
CA PRO A 192 3.60 -2.10 20.48
C PRO A 192 3.31 -3.51 19.97
N ASP A 193 4.21 -4.45 20.27
CA ASP A 193 4.01 -5.90 20.24
C ASP A 193 3.25 -6.41 19.00
N ARG A 194 3.83 -6.16 17.83
CA ARG A 194 3.20 -6.52 16.54
C ARG A 194 3.27 -8.01 16.19
N GLY A 195 4.03 -8.79 16.96
CA GLY A 195 4.26 -10.22 16.67
C GLY A 195 4.85 -10.45 15.28
N LEU A 196 5.78 -9.58 14.86
CA LEU A 196 6.48 -9.72 13.58
C LEU A 196 7.39 -10.95 13.64
N ILE A 197 7.23 -11.85 12.67
CA ILE A 197 8.03 -13.06 12.50
C ILE A 197 8.66 -12.99 11.11
N VAL A 198 9.97 -13.20 11.05
CA VAL A 198 10.74 -13.32 9.80
C VAL A 198 11.47 -14.65 9.85
N GLU A 199 11.01 -15.60 9.03
CA GLU A 199 11.58 -16.93 8.91
C GLU A 199 12.44 -17.00 7.65
N VAL A 200 13.64 -17.55 7.76
CA VAL A 200 14.49 -17.84 6.60
C VAL A 200 14.13 -19.25 6.13
N CYS A 201 13.70 -19.37 4.87
CA CYS A 201 13.33 -20.62 4.24
C CYS A 201 14.35 -20.94 3.14
N GLY A 202 15.25 -21.89 3.36
CA GLY A 202 16.31 -22.20 2.40
C GLY A 202 17.35 -21.07 2.29
N GLN A 203 18.00 -20.94 1.12
CA GLN A 203 19.19 -20.10 0.98
C GLN A 203 18.91 -18.62 0.71
N GLU A 204 17.82 -18.28 0.02
CA GLU A 204 17.54 -16.92 -0.45
C GLU A 204 16.06 -16.54 -0.33
N GLU A 205 15.27 -17.22 0.50
CA GLU A 205 13.85 -16.93 0.67
C GLU A 205 13.54 -16.60 2.13
N LEU A 206 12.76 -15.54 2.33
CA LEU A 206 12.23 -15.14 3.63
C LEU A 206 10.70 -15.20 3.59
N VAL A 207 10.11 -15.72 4.67
CA VAL A 207 8.67 -15.66 4.91
C VAL A 207 8.42 -14.71 6.08
N VAL A 208 7.64 -13.67 5.80
CA VAL A 208 7.29 -12.64 6.77
C VAL A 208 5.82 -12.78 7.15
N SER A 209 5.53 -12.73 8.44
CA SER A 209 4.17 -12.67 8.98
C SER A 209 4.11 -11.78 10.22
N ALA A 210 2.91 -11.34 10.60
CA ALA A 210 2.71 -10.51 11.79
C ALA A 210 1.41 -10.86 12.51
N GLY A 211 1.39 -10.75 13.84
CA GLY A 211 0.19 -10.89 14.66
C GLY A 211 -0.72 -9.65 14.67
N LYS A 212 -0.16 -8.47 14.37
CA LYS A 212 -0.88 -7.20 14.20
C LYS A 212 -0.35 -6.45 12.98
N PRO A 213 -1.11 -5.51 12.38
CA PRO A 213 -0.63 -4.72 11.25
C PRO A 213 0.73 -4.04 11.53
N VAL A 214 1.69 -4.23 10.62
CA VAL A 214 3.02 -3.61 10.60
C VAL A 214 3.13 -2.72 9.36
N LYS A 215 3.50 -1.45 9.55
CA LYS A 215 3.69 -0.48 8.45
C LYS A 215 5.16 -0.42 8.03
N GLY A 216 5.42 -0.50 6.73
CA GLY A 216 6.71 -0.12 6.13
C GLY A 216 7.92 -0.96 6.55
N LEU A 217 7.74 -2.26 6.83
CA LEU A 217 8.85 -3.18 7.15
C LEU A 217 9.94 -3.09 6.08
N PHE A 218 11.15 -2.71 6.50
CA PHE A 218 12.27 -2.48 5.58
C PHE A 218 13.54 -3.23 5.99
N PHE A 219 14.04 -4.08 5.08
CA PHE A 219 15.30 -4.81 5.25
C PHE A 219 16.48 -3.97 4.75
N THR A 220 17.61 -4.02 5.48
CA THR A 220 18.75 -3.09 5.29
C THR A 220 20.08 -3.78 5.03
N ASN A 221 20.10 -5.10 4.82
CA ASN A 221 21.35 -5.85 4.63
C ASN A 221 22.10 -5.38 3.39
N ASP A 222 23.37 -4.99 3.57
CA ASP A 222 24.25 -4.61 2.47
C ASP A 222 24.54 -5.80 1.55
N GLY A 223 24.57 -5.54 0.24
CA GLY A 223 24.87 -6.54 -0.79
C GLY A 223 23.73 -7.52 -1.08
N VAL A 224 22.56 -7.37 -0.45
CA VAL A 224 21.39 -8.21 -0.69
C VAL A 224 20.43 -7.52 -1.67
N GLN A 225 20.01 -8.24 -2.70
CA GLN A 225 18.97 -7.78 -3.63
C GLN A 225 17.62 -8.36 -3.22
N TRP A 226 16.69 -7.48 -2.84
CA TRP A 226 15.36 -7.83 -2.36
C TRP A 226 14.33 -7.82 -3.50
N SER A 227 13.52 -8.88 -3.62
CA SER A 227 12.41 -8.91 -4.59
C SER A 227 11.28 -7.94 -4.27
N ASP A 228 11.06 -7.66 -2.98
CA ASP A 228 10.13 -6.65 -2.47
C ASP A 228 10.63 -6.14 -1.12
N ASN A 229 10.25 -4.92 -0.75
CA ASN A 229 10.69 -4.27 0.49
C ASN A 229 9.71 -3.12 0.85
N CYS A 230 9.86 -2.50 2.01
CA CYS A 230 8.92 -1.49 2.52
C CYS A 230 7.47 -2.03 2.53
N LEU A 231 7.29 -3.15 3.24
CA LEU A 231 6.06 -3.94 3.22
C LEU A 231 5.11 -3.53 4.33
N ASP A 232 3.82 -3.53 4.00
CA ASP A 232 2.78 -3.53 5.02
C ASP A 232 2.37 -4.98 5.27
N VAL A 233 2.61 -5.48 6.48
CA VAL A 233 2.33 -6.88 6.84
C VAL A 233 1.08 -6.90 7.70
N VAL A 234 0.07 -7.66 7.30
CA VAL A 234 -1.18 -7.78 8.07
C VAL A 234 -1.42 -9.22 8.56
N PRO A 235 -2.18 -9.40 9.65
CA PRO A 235 -2.43 -10.73 10.21
C PRO A 235 -3.08 -11.70 9.23
N GLY A 236 -2.64 -12.95 9.26
CA GLY A 236 -3.12 -14.00 8.35
C GLY A 236 -2.48 -13.99 6.96
N GLN A 237 -1.60 -13.03 6.66
CA GLN A 237 -0.76 -13.07 5.46
C GLN A 237 0.61 -13.69 5.75
N LYS A 238 1.12 -14.43 4.77
CA LYS A 238 2.52 -14.84 4.68
C LYS A 238 3.11 -14.24 3.41
N LEU A 239 4.04 -13.31 3.56
CA LEU A 239 4.70 -12.64 2.44
C LEU A 239 6.06 -13.29 2.19
N THR A 240 6.22 -13.88 1.01
CA THR A 240 7.48 -14.45 0.55
C THR A 240 8.32 -13.37 -0.13
N ILE A 241 9.59 -13.25 0.27
CA ILE A 241 10.56 -12.30 -0.28
C ILE A 241 11.82 -13.07 -0.67
N ILE A 242 12.30 -12.86 -1.89
CA ILE A 242 13.58 -13.39 -2.34
C ILE A 242 14.67 -12.40 -1.94
N ALA A 243 15.68 -12.88 -1.23
CA ALA A 243 16.81 -12.14 -0.67
C ALA A 243 18.12 -12.65 -1.31
N LYS A 244 18.38 -12.26 -2.56
CA LYS A 244 19.55 -12.76 -3.29
C LYS A 244 20.83 -12.24 -2.67
N GLY A 245 21.79 -13.14 -2.43
CA GLY A 245 23.05 -12.81 -1.77
C GLY A 245 22.96 -12.67 -0.25
N LEU A 246 21.83 -13.05 0.37
CA LEU A 246 21.73 -13.17 1.82
C LEU A 246 22.64 -14.32 2.28
N LYS A 247 23.67 -14.00 3.06
CA LYS A 247 24.54 -15.01 3.68
C LYS A 247 23.91 -15.44 5.00
N GLU A 248 23.79 -16.75 5.22
CA GLU A 248 23.50 -17.30 6.55
C GLU A 248 24.55 -16.76 7.54
N LYS A 249 24.07 -16.18 8.65
CA LYS A 249 24.90 -15.87 9.81
C LYS A 249 24.41 -16.70 10.98
#